data_AF-A0A482UMJ7-F1
#
_entry.id   AF-A0A482UMJ7-F1
#
_cell.length_a   1.000
_cell.length_b   1.000
_cell.length_c   1.000
_cell.angle_alpha   90.00
_cell.angle_beta   90.00
_cell.angle_gamma   90.00
#
_symmetry.space_group_name_H-M   'P 1'
#
loop_
_entity.id
_entity.type
_entity.pdbx_description
1 polymer ?
#
loop_
_entity_poly.entity_id
_entity_poly.type
_entity_poly.pdbx_seq_one_letter_code
_entity_poly.pdbx_strand_id
1 'polypeptide(L)'
;MHICVSPGHRDYYTGNDVIRLIEPIGGTMLNFLVFYHSGIFKHDVYKRNFTCICLFILAAAVYNQGAGFHSCSNMFKNAMQAYDDDNFTNSSNFNELEYYVRTVWEHIVSHYIYAGGYVCMNLCQLYAYKNVRAPILGLPCRAKAYLIVSSGLYGLLVAAVAINFPSGLIVGLVYTIVLGIGGIGGYMCHQYIYRNDQQVGVFGARPVVHHFFLGCVVGLVLILIWIALQGGFKTRSEA
;
A
#
# COMPACT_ATOMS: atom_id res chain seq x y z
N MET A 1 15.28 16.54 -19.77
CA MET A 1 14.02 16.78 -20.48
C MET A 1 13.40 18.03 -19.87
N HIS A 2 13.68 19.20 -20.46
CA HIS A 2 13.11 20.47 -20.01
C HIS A 2 11.67 20.53 -20.52
N ILE A 3 10.71 20.47 -19.61
CA ILE A 3 9.33 20.79 -19.93
C ILE A 3 9.27 22.31 -19.97
N CYS A 4 9.07 22.88 -21.17
CA CYS A 4 8.78 24.29 -21.34
C CYS A 4 7.43 24.58 -20.69
N VAL A 5 7.45 25.24 -19.53
CA VAL A 5 6.27 25.86 -18.93
C VAL A 5 6.03 27.16 -19.69
N SER A 6 5.05 27.17 -20.58
CA SER A 6 4.56 28.43 -21.17
C SER A 6 3.93 29.28 -20.04
N PRO A 7 4.12 30.62 -20.00
CA PRO A 7 3.75 31.46 -18.84
C PRO A 7 2.24 31.61 -18.56
N GLY A 8 1.38 30.76 -19.12
CA GLY A 8 -0.07 30.82 -18.98
C GLY A 8 -0.77 29.46 -18.86
N HIS A 9 -0.05 28.34 -18.75
CA HIS A 9 -0.69 27.05 -18.50
C HIS A 9 -0.83 26.83 -16.98
N ARG A 10 -2.07 26.95 -16.48
CA ARG A 10 -2.46 26.41 -15.17
C ARG A 10 -2.14 24.91 -15.15
N ASP A 11 -1.55 24.43 -14.06
CA ASP A 11 -1.01 23.08 -13.93
C ASP A 11 -2.07 21.99 -14.11
N TYR A 12 -2.31 21.54 -15.35
CA TYR A 12 -3.15 20.35 -15.64
C TYR A 12 -2.57 19.09 -14.98
N TYR A 13 -1.26 19.08 -14.75
CA TYR A 13 -0.53 18.08 -13.99
C TYR A 13 0.11 18.73 -12.77
N THR A 14 -0.26 18.30 -11.57
CA THR A 14 0.54 18.64 -10.39
C THR A 14 1.78 17.74 -10.37
N GLY A 15 2.90 18.19 -9.79
CA GLY A 15 4.09 17.34 -9.63
C GLY A 15 3.80 16.02 -8.91
N ASN A 16 2.74 15.98 -8.09
CA ASN A 16 2.21 14.77 -7.46
C ASN A 16 1.70 13.75 -8.49
N ASP A 17 1.10 14.18 -9.60
CA ASP A 17 0.54 13.28 -10.62
C ASP A 17 1.63 12.57 -11.44
N VAL A 18 2.76 13.24 -11.69
CA VAL A 18 3.93 12.62 -12.33
C VAL A 18 4.55 11.55 -11.42
N ILE A 19 4.69 11.83 -10.12
CA ILE A 19 5.18 10.85 -9.15
C ILE A 19 4.21 9.66 -9.03
N ARG A 20 2.89 9.93 -9.05
CA ARG A 20 1.83 8.91 -9.06
C ARG A 20 1.77 8.07 -10.34
N LEU A 21 2.37 8.50 -11.44
CA LEU A 21 2.56 7.70 -12.66
C LEU A 21 3.84 6.87 -12.59
N ILE A 22 4.90 7.40 -11.98
CA ILE A 22 6.19 6.69 -11.82
C ILE A 22 6.07 5.53 -10.83
N GLU A 23 5.29 5.68 -9.77
CA GLU A 23 5.16 4.66 -8.71
C GLU A 23 4.54 3.33 -9.22
N PRO A 24 3.44 3.34 -10.00
CA PRO A 24 2.86 2.17 -10.66
C PRO A 24 3.77 1.50 -11.70
N ILE A 25 4.58 2.29 -12.41
CA ILE A 25 5.40 1.81 -13.54
C ILE A 25 6.77 1.34 -13.06
N GLY A 26 7.46 2.17 -12.28
CA GLY A 26 8.79 1.90 -11.77
C GLY A 26 8.74 1.06 -10.49
N GLY A 27 7.95 1.49 -9.50
CA GLY A 27 7.88 0.86 -8.18
C GLY A 27 7.33 -0.56 -8.25
N THR A 28 6.16 -0.75 -8.88
CA THR A 28 5.54 -2.07 -9.00
C THR A 28 6.36 -3.03 -9.87
N MET A 29 6.99 -2.54 -10.95
CA MET A 29 7.89 -3.36 -11.77
C MET A 29 9.14 -3.77 -11.01
N LEU A 30 9.78 -2.83 -10.30
CA LEU A 30 10.93 -3.15 -9.45
C LEU A 30 10.57 -4.17 -8.38
N ASN A 31 9.40 -4.00 -7.73
CA ASN A 31 8.88 -4.94 -6.74
C ASN A 31 8.72 -6.35 -7.35
N PHE A 32 8.14 -6.44 -8.54
CA PHE A 32 8.03 -7.70 -9.27
C PHE A 32 9.40 -8.32 -9.58
N LEU A 33 10.36 -7.53 -10.09
CA LEU A 33 11.70 -8.03 -10.43
C LEU A 33 12.44 -8.55 -9.19
N VAL A 34 12.40 -7.82 -8.08
CA VAL A 34 12.97 -8.26 -6.79
C VAL A 34 12.31 -9.55 -6.34
N PHE A 35 10.97 -9.63 -6.42
CA PHE A 35 10.23 -10.82 -6.03
C PHE A 35 10.58 -12.03 -6.90
N TYR A 36 10.62 -11.86 -8.23
CA TYR A 36 10.96 -12.91 -9.19
C TYR A 36 12.40 -13.41 -9.05
N HIS A 37 13.35 -12.50 -8.84
CA HIS A 37 14.78 -12.83 -8.70
C HIS A 37 15.22 -13.26 -7.29
N SER A 38 14.33 -13.21 -6.31
CA SER A 38 14.60 -13.54 -4.90
C SER A 38 15.12 -14.97 -4.63
N GLY A 39 15.07 -15.86 -5.62
CA GLY A 39 15.54 -17.24 -5.51
C GLY A 39 14.53 -18.20 -4.88
N ILE A 40 13.38 -17.72 -4.37
CA ILE A 40 12.31 -18.59 -3.85
C ILE A 40 11.76 -19.53 -4.94
N PHE A 41 11.84 -19.10 -6.19
CA PHE A 41 11.29 -19.81 -7.33
C PHE A 41 12.28 -20.79 -8.00
N LYS A 42 13.50 -20.96 -7.44
CA LYS A 42 14.51 -21.89 -7.94
C LYS A 42 14.32 -23.27 -7.28
N HIS A 43 13.82 -24.25 -8.03
CA HIS A 43 13.55 -25.69 -7.72
C HIS A 43 12.07 -26.11 -7.46
N ASP A 44 11.66 -27.15 -8.20
CA ASP A 44 10.52 -28.10 -8.09
C ASP A 44 9.10 -27.64 -7.70
N VAL A 45 8.82 -26.34 -7.68
CA VAL A 45 7.50 -25.82 -7.29
C VAL A 45 6.84 -25.00 -8.43
N TYR A 46 7.09 -25.39 -9.68
CA TYR A 46 6.67 -24.65 -10.89
C TYR A 46 5.17 -24.27 -10.89
N LYS A 47 4.27 -25.18 -10.53
CA LYS A 47 2.81 -24.90 -10.58
C LYS A 47 2.34 -23.97 -9.46
N ARG A 48 2.72 -24.24 -8.19
CA ARG A 48 2.29 -23.42 -7.05
C ARG A 48 2.92 -22.02 -7.07
N ASN A 49 4.14 -21.92 -7.59
CA ASN A 49 4.84 -20.65 -7.75
C ASN A 49 4.30 -19.84 -8.93
N PHE A 50 3.92 -20.50 -10.03
CA PHE A 50 3.29 -19.83 -11.17
C PHE A 50 1.96 -19.19 -10.79
N THR A 51 1.09 -19.88 -10.05
CA THR A 51 -0.18 -19.29 -9.56
C THR A 51 0.08 -18.07 -8.68
N CYS A 52 1.07 -18.12 -7.77
CA CYS A 52 1.42 -16.98 -6.92
C CYS A 52 1.94 -15.79 -7.74
N ILE A 53 2.75 -16.05 -8.77
CA ILE A 53 3.24 -15.02 -9.70
C ILE A 53 2.07 -14.42 -10.50
N CYS A 54 1.15 -15.23 -11.04
CA CYS A 54 -0.02 -14.74 -11.76
C CYS A 54 -0.92 -13.89 -10.87
N LEU A 55 -1.16 -14.32 -9.62
CA LEU A 55 -1.93 -13.54 -8.66
C LEU A 55 -1.23 -12.24 -8.29
N PHE A 56 0.10 -12.24 -8.16
CA PHE A 56 0.87 -11.02 -7.94
C PHE A 56 0.73 -10.06 -9.12
N ILE A 57 0.88 -10.54 -10.37
CA ILE A 57 0.74 -9.71 -11.58
C ILE A 57 -0.68 -9.16 -11.70
N LEU A 58 -1.69 -9.98 -11.42
CA LEU A 58 -3.09 -9.52 -11.40
C LEU A 58 -3.31 -8.45 -10.33
N ALA A 59 -2.78 -8.66 -9.13
CA ALA A 59 -2.86 -7.69 -8.04
C ALA A 59 -2.14 -6.37 -8.38
N ALA A 60 -0.97 -6.45 -9.02
CA ALA A 60 -0.24 -5.31 -9.55
C ALA A 60 -1.03 -4.58 -10.65
N ALA A 61 -1.71 -5.29 -11.53
CA ALA A 61 -2.57 -4.69 -12.54
C ALA A 61 -3.77 -3.95 -11.90
N VAL A 62 -4.41 -4.56 -10.90
CA VAL A 62 -5.49 -3.92 -10.12
C VAL A 62 -4.96 -2.66 -9.41
N TYR A 63 -3.81 -2.75 -8.75
CA TYR A 63 -3.14 -1.62 -8.11
C TYR A 63 -2.91 -0.46 -9.09
N ASN A 64 -2.33 -0.76 -10.25
CA ASN A 64 -2.03 0.21 -11.30
C ASN A 64 -3.31 0.81 -11.91
N GLN A 65 -4.39 0.03 -12.04
CA GLN A 65 -5.70 0.56 -12.45
C GLN A 65 -6.24 1.56 -11.43
N GLY A 66 -6.13 1.27 -10.12
CA GLY A 66 -6.51 2.20 -9.06
C GLY A 66 -5.74 3.53 -9.17
N ALA A 67 -4.42 3.47 -9.31
CA ALA A 67 -3.59 4.67 -9.52
C ALA A 67 -3.98 5.44 -10.80
N GLY A 68 -4.31 4.72 -11.87
CA GLY A 68 -4.79 5.30 -13.13
C GLY A 68 -6.13 6.01 -12.98
N PHE A 69 -7.12 5.38 -12.33
CA PHE A 69 -8.41 6.00 -12.04
C PHE A 69 -8.26 7.24 -11.16
N HIS A 70 -7.37 7.21 -10.17
CA HIS A 70 -7.09 8.36 -9.33
C HIS A 70 -6.57 9.53 -10.18
N SER A 71 -5.55 9.27 -11.01
CA SER A 71 -4.90 10.29 -11.83
C SER A 71 -5.87 10.87 -12.88
N CYS A 72 -6.64 10.00 -13.54
CA CYS A 72 -7.65 10.42 -14.52
C CYS A 72 -8.74 11.28 -13.88
N SER A 73 -9.25 10.89 -12.70
CA SER A 73 -10.26 11.65 -11.96
C SER A 73 -9.73 13.02 -11.53
N ASN A 74 -8.47 13.09 -11.10
CA ASN A 74 -7.82 14.35 -10.73
C ASN A 74 -7.67 15.27 -11.95
N MET A 75 -7.22 14.74 -13.10
CA MET A 75 -7.11 15.52 -14.34
C MET A 75 -8.47 16.03 -14.83
N PHE A 76 -9.51 15.18 -14.79
CA PHE A 76 -10.86 15.55 -15.19
C PHE A 76 -11.43 16.65 -14.29
N LYS A 77 -11.25 16.51 -12.97
CA LYS A 77 -11.59 17.55 -11.98
C LYS A 77 -10.89 18.88 -12.26
N ASN A 78 -9.57 18.86 -12.47
CA ASN A 78 -8.80 20.08 -12.75
C ASN A 78 -9.24 20.75 -14.06
N ALA A 79 -9.55 19.96 -15.09
CA ALA A 79 -10.08 20.49 -16.35
C ALA A 79 -11.46 21.14 -16.17
N MET A 80 -12.31 20.58 -15.32
CA MET A 80 -13.60 21.20 -14.97
C MET A 80 -13.40 22.51 -14.21
N GLN A 81 -12.56 22.54 -13.18
CA GLN A 81 -12.26 23.76 -12.43
C GLN A 81 -11.74 24.89 -13.34
N ALA A 82 -10.83 24.56 -14.28
CA ALA A 82 -10.33 25.52 -15.25
C ALA A 82 -11.43 26.06 -16.17
N TYR A 83 -12.35 25.21 -16.62
CA TYR A 83 -13.48 25.63 -17.46
C TYR A 83 -14.44 26.57 -16.73
N ASP A 84 -14.74 26.31 -15.45
CA ASP A 84 -15.66 27.14 -14.68
C ASP A 84 -15.06 28.51 -14.33
N ASP A 85 -13.77 28.54 -13.98
CA ASP A 85 -13.01 29.77 -13.76
C ASP A 85 -12.99 30.68 -15.00
N ASP A 86 -12.84 30.10 -16.19
CA ASP A 86 -12.69 30.85 -17.45
C ASP A 86 -14.04 31.33 -18.01
N ASN A 87 -15.15 30.65 -17.68
CA ASN A 87 -16.49 30.98 -18.19
C ASN A 87 -17.40 31.65 -17.15
N PHE A 88 -16.95 31.83 -15.90
CA PHE A 88 -17.76 32.33 -14.77
C PHE A 88 -19.12 31.63 -14.65
N THR A 89 -19.18 30.35 -15.02
CA THR A 89 -20.46 29.68 -15.22
C THR A 89 -21.12 29.27 -13.93
N ASN A 90 -20.37 29.09 -12.83
CA ASN A 90 -20.83 28.82 -11.46
C ASN A 90 -22.09 27.96 -11.40
N SER A 91 -22.18 26.99 -12.31
CA SER A 91 -23.43 26.30 -12.58
C SER A 91 -23.53 25.15 -11.61
N SER A 92 -24.66 25.04 -10.90
CA SER A 92 -24.86 24.02 -9.85
C SER A 92 -24.53 22.60 -10.33
N ASN A 93 -24.86 22.30 -11.58
CA ASN A 93 -24.61 20.99 -12.20
C ASN A 93 -23.11 20.66 -12.34
N PHE A 94 -22.27 21.67 -12.58
CA PHE A 94 -20.82 21.49 -12.75
C PHE A 94 -20.15 21.25 -11.40
N ASN A 95 -20.57 21.97 -10.37
CA ASN A 95 -20.12 21.78 -8.98
C ASN A 95 -20.53 20.41 -8.43
N GLU A 96 -21.74 19.94 -8.75
CA GLU A 96 -22.19 18.59 -8.39
C GLU A 96 -21.36 17.50 -9.07
N LEU A 97 -21.07 17.65 -10.37
CA LEU A 97 -20.23 16.71 -11.10
C LEU A 97 -18.80 16.70 -10.57
N GLU A 98 -18.22 17.87 -10.28
CA GLU A 98 -16.90 17.98 -9.67
C GLU A 98 -16.85 17.26 -8.31
N TYR A 99 -17.82 17.52 -7.45
CA TYR A 99 -17.93 16.87 -6.15
C TYR A 99 -18.07 15.35 -6.29
N TYR A 100 -18.86 14.88 -7.25
CA TYR A 100 -19.04 13.46 -7.53
C TYR A 100 -17.73 12.80 -8.01
N VAL A 101 -17.03 13.41 -8.97
CA VAL A 101 -15.75 12.91 -9.48
C VAL A 101 -14.71 12.83 -8.36
N ARG A 102 -14.60 13.90 -7.56
CA ARG A 102 -13.65 13.94 -6.44
C ARG A 102 -13.99 12.91 -5.36
N THR A 103 -15.25 12.82 -4.95
CA THR A 103 -15.62 11.98 -3.81
C THR A 103 -15.65 10.51 -4.20
N VAL A 104 -16.32 10.18 -5.31
CA VAL A 104 -16.58 8.80 -5.71
C VAL A 104 -15.40 8.23 -6.48
N TRP A 105 -14.98 8.88 -7.56
CA TRP A 105 -13.98 8.30 -8.45
C TRP A 105 -12.55 8.48 -7.92
N GLU A 106 -12.19 9.71 -7.54
CA GLU A 106 -10.90 10.00 -6.93
C GLU A 106 -10.82 9.37 -5.54
N HIS A 107 -11.68 9.70 -4.58
CA HIS A 107 -11.44 9.29 -3.17
C HIS A 107 -11.96 7.90 -2.78
N ILE A 108 -13.04 7.39 -3.35
CA ILE A 108 -13.57 6.06 -2.99
C ILE A 108 -13.01 4.99 -3.94
N VAL A 109 -13.46 4.96 -5.19
CA VAL A 109 -13.21 3.86 -6.13
C VAL A 109 -11.73 3.66 -6.36
N SER A 110 -11.00 4.71 -6.75
CA SER A 110 -9.58 4.57 -7.10
C SER A 110 -8.73 4.09 -5.92
N HIS A 111 -9.01 4.58 -4.72
CA HIS A 111 -8.28 4.25 -3.50
C HIS A 111 -8.54 2.83 -3.02
N TYR A 112 -9.79 2.36 -3.05
CA TYR A 112 -10.09 0.98 -2.67
C TYR A 112 -9.51 -0.02 -3.66
N ILE A 113 -9.52 0.28 -4.95
CA ILE A 113 -8.87 -0.54 -5.99
C ILE A 113 -7.35 -0.56 -5.78
N TYR A 114 -6.75 0.62 -5.59
CA TYR A 114 -5.32 0.77 -5.31
C TYR A 114 -4.92 0.02 -4.04
N ALA A 115 -5.55 0.29 -2.90
CA ALA A 115 -5.27 -0.39 -1.64
C ALA A 115 -5.47 -1.91 -1.76
N GLY A 116 -6.57 -2.36 -2.37
CA GLY A 116 -6.85 -3.78 -2.57
C GLY A 116 -5.77 -4.50 -3.39
N GLY A 117 -5.32 -3.89 -4.49
CA GLY A 117 -4.20 -4.41 -5.28
C GLY A 117 -2.91 -4.53 -4.46
N TYR A 118 -2.59 -3.52 -3.65
CA TYR A 118 -1.41 -3.52 -2.78
C TYR A 118 -1.46 -4.64 -1.73
N VAL A 119 -2.60 -4.80 -1.05
CA VAL A 119 -2.79 -5.88 -0.07
C VAL A 119 -2.61 -7.25 -0.72
N CYS A 120 -3.18 -7.48 -1.90
CA CYS A 120 -3.04 -8.73 -2.62
C CYS A 120 -1.59 -9.02 -3.05
N MET A 121 -0.83 -8.00 -3.47
CA MET A 121 0.60 -8.14 -3.73
C MET A 121 1.38 -8.58 -2.49
N ASN A 122 1.14 -7.93 -1.34
CA ASN A 122 1.79 -8.28 -0.07
C ASN A 122 1.40 -9.68 0.41
N LEU A 123 0.15 -10.10 0.21
CA LEU A 123 -0.30 -11.46 0.48
C LEU A 123 0.43 -12.51 -0.36
N CYS A 124 0.66 -12.22 -1.65
CA CYS A 124 1.44 -13.11 -2.52
C CYS A 124 2.89 -13.24 -2.04
N GLN A 125 3.53 -12.12 -1.66
CA GLN A 125 4.87 -12.13 -1.09
C GLN A 125 4.90 -12.93 0.22
N LEU A 126 4.01 -12.61 1.16
CA LEU A 126 3.91 -13.34 2.42
C LEU A 126 3.70 -14.83 2.19
N TYR A 127 2.82 -15.22 1.27
CA TYR A 127 2.55 -16.62 0.95
C TYR A 127 3.78 -17.33 0.39
N ALA A 128 4.51 -16.69 -0.53
CA ALA A 128 5.72 -17.24 -1.13
C ALA A 128 6.86 -17.40 -0.10
N TYR A 129 7.02 -16.41 0.78
CA TYR A 129 8.08 -16.40 1.79
C TYR A 129 7.69 -17.05 3.12
N LYS A 130 6.44 -17.50 3.32
CA LYS A 130 5.94 -17.90 4.65
C LYS A 130 6.82 -18.93 5.34
N ASN A 131 7.40 -19.86 4.58
CA ASN A 131 8.23 -20.95 5.08
C ASN A 131 9.74 -20.70 4.94
N VAL A 132 10.17 -19.55 4.42
CA VAL A 132 11.58 -19.18 4.31
C VAL A 132 12.11 -18.89 5.71
N ARG A 133 13.17 -19.60 6.08
CA ARG A 133 13.84 -19.47 7.38
C ARG A 133 15.20 -18.80 7.23
N ALA A 134 15.61 -18.09 8.25
CA ALA A 134 16.98 -17.62 8.38
C ALA A 134 17.95 -18.82 8.52
N PRO A 135 19.26 -18.62 8.27
CA PRO A 135 20.27 -19.64 8.54
C PRO A 135 20.21 -20.13 9.99
N ILE A 136 20.67 -21.36 10.24
CA ILE A 136 20.66 -21.99 11.59
C ILE A 136 21.40 -21.11 12.62
N LEU A 137 22.48 -20.46 12.19
CA LEU A 137 23.27 -19.53 13.02
C LEU A 137 22.55 -18.19 13.31
N GLY A 138 21.34 -17.99 12.74
CA GLY A 138 20.56 -16.77 12.85
C GLY A 138 20.97 -15.68 11.87
N LEU A 139 20.20 -14.58 11.86
CA LEU A 139 20.54 -13.40 11.08
C LEU A 139 21.68 -12.61 11.77
N PRO A 140 22.66 -12.10 11.00
CA PRO A 140 23.68 -11.21 11.54
C PRO A 140 23.03 -9.90 12.04
N CYS A 141 23.67 -9.22 13.00
CA CYS A 141 23.14 -7.98 13.60
C CYS A 141 22.75 -6.91 12.56
N ARG A 142 23.55 -6.78 11.49
CA ARG A 142 23.24 -5.85 10.39
C ARG A 142 21.92 -6.20 9.68
N ALA A 143 21.66 -7.47 9.42
CA ALA A 143 20.41 -7.92 8.80
C ALA A 143 19.21 -7.73 9.74
N LYS A 144 19.39 -7.94 11.05
CA LYS A 144 18.36 -7.62 12.05
C LYS A 144 18.02 -6.13 12.09
N ALA A 145 19.03 -5.26 11.99
CA ALA A 145 18.82 -3.81 11.90
C ALA A 145 18.05 -3.44 10.63
N TYR A 146 18.41 -3.99 9.47
CA TYR A 146 17.65 -3.77 8.23
C TYR A 146 16.21 -4.28 8.33
N LEU A 147 15.98 -5.40 9.00
CA LEU A 147 14.64 -5.89 9.26
C LEU A 147 13.83 -4.88 10.09
N ILE A 148 14.37 -4.38 11.20
CA ILE A 148 13.69 -3.38 12.05
C ILE A 148 13.38 -2.11 11.25
N VAL A 149 14.37 -1.57 10.54
CA VAL A 149 14.22 -0.34 9.76
C VAL A 149 13.18 -0.53 8.66
N SER A 150 13.26 -1.62 7.89
CA SER A 150 12.29 -1.89 6.83
C SER A 150 10.87 -2.08 7.37
N SER A 151 10.69 -2.80 8.47
CA SER A 151 9.38 -2.93 9.13
C SER A 151 8.85 -1.60 9.64
N GLY A 152 9.72 -0.77 10.23
CA GLY A 152 9.36 0.56 10.70
C GLY A 152 8.90 1.46 9.55
N LEU A 153 9.66 1.51 8.45
CA LEU A 153 9.29 2.25 7.25
C LEU A 153 7.97 1.77 6.65
N TYR A 154 7.76 0.45 6.62
CA TYR A 154 6.49 -0.13 6.18
C TYR A 154 5.33 0.29 7.09
N GLY A 155 5.50 0.22 8.41
CA GLY A 155 4.48 0.66 9.37
C GLY A 155 4.18 2.16 9.29
N LEU A 156 5.20 2.99 9.08
CA LEU A 156 5.05 4.41 8.83
C LEU A 156 4.27 4.68 7.54
N LEU A 157 4.53 3.93 6.47
CA LEU A 157 3.79 4.03 5.21
C LEU A 157 2.31 3.69 5.43
N VAL A 158 2.01 2.57 6.11
CA VAL A 158 0.65 2.14 6.43
C VAL A 158 -0.07 3.20 7.27
N ALA A 159 0.57 3.74 8.30
CA ALA A 159 0.01 4.78 9.14
C ALA A 159 -0.22 6.09 8.36
N ALA A 160 0.75 6.51 7.55
CA ALA A 160 0.63 7.69 6.71
C ALA A 160 -0.56 7.57 5.75
N VAL A 161 -0.76 6.40 5.16
CA VAL A 161 -1.92 6.12 4.29
C VAL A 161 -3.23 6.04 5.09
N ALA A 162 -3.23 5.51 6.31
CA ALA A 162 -4.45 5.51 7.11
C ALA A 162 -4.86 6.93 7.55
N ILE A 163 -3.89 7.77 7.91
CA ILE A 163 -4.12 9.12 8.47
C ILE A 163 -4.51 10.13 7.38
N ASN A 164 -3.86 10.08 6.22
CA ASN A 164 -4.05 11.11 5.20
C ASN A 164 -5.29 10.90 4.32
N PHE A 165 -5.98 9.77 4.43
CA PHE A 165 -7.02 9.39 3.48
C PHE A 165 -8.43 9.48 4.10
N PRO A 166 -9.45 9.91 3.33
CA PRO A 166 -10.84 9.93 3.79
C PRO A 166 -11.27 8.53 4.22
N SER A 167 -11.80 8.39 5.45
CA SER A 167 -12.12 7.09 6.07
C SER A 167 -10.93 6.11 6.17
N GLY A 168 -9.69 6.58 5.93
CA GLY A 168 -8.48 5.77 5.89
C GLY A 168 -8.14 5.14 7.24
N LEU A 169 -8.53 5.78 8.35
CA LEU A 169 -8.29 5.24 9.70
C LEU A 169 -9.00 3.90 9.91
N ILE A 170 -10.26 3.78 9.49
CA ILE A 170 -11.02 2.53 9.60
C ILE A 170 -10.38 1.45 8.73
N VAL A 171 -10.05 1.79 7.48
CA VAL A 171 -9.41 0.85 6.54
C VAL A 171 -8.05 0.39 7.08
N GLY A 172 -7.24 1.31 7.61
CA GLY A 172 -5.95 1.01 8.22
C GLY A 172 -6.05 0.13 9.46
N LEU A 173 -7.07 0.34 10.31
CA LEU A 173 -7.36 -0.54 11.45
C LEU A 173 -7.77 -1.94 10.99
N VAL A 174 -8.72 -2.05 10.06
CA VAL A 174 -9.14 -3.35 9.51
C VAL A 174 -7.94 -4.06 8.89
N TYR A 175 -7.13 -3.35 8.12
CA TYR A 175 -5.92 -3.89 7.51
C TYR A 175 -4.94 -4.44 8.55
N THR A 176 -4.54 -3.63 9.53
CA THR A 176 -3.53 -4.01 10.53
C THR A 176 -4.03 -5.11 11.47
N ILE A 177 -5.32 -5.12 11.83
CA ILE A 177 -5.92 -6.16 12.68
C ILE A 177 -6.12 -7.45 11.90
N VAL A 178 -6.80 -7.42 10.75
CA VAL A 178 -7.15 -8.63 10.00
C VAL A 178 -5.90 -9.27 9.40
N LEU A 179 -5.06 -8.49 8.72
CA LEU A 179 -3.85 -9.03 8.11
C LEU A 179 -2.75 -9.28 9.15
N GLY A 180 -2.50 -8.31 10.03
CA GLY A 180 -1.41 -8.39 11.01
C GLY A 180 -1.70 -9.39 12.13
N ILE A 181 -2.75 -9.15 12.93
CA ILE A 181 -3.06 -9.97 14.09
C ILE A 181 -3.72 -11.28 13.67
N GLY A 182 -4.81 -11.21 12.90
CA GLY A 182 -5.59 -12.38 12.50
C GLY A 182 -4.83 -13.31 11.55
N GLY A 183 -4.31 -12.77 10.46
CA GLY A 183 -3.61 -13.53 9.42
C GLY A 183 -2.21 -13.96 9.85
N ILE A 184 -1.30 -12.99 9.98
CA ILE A 184 0.13 -13.27 10.26
C ILE A 184 0.32 -13.77 11.68
N GLY A 185 -0.26 -13.10 12.68
CA GLY A 185 -0.21 -13.53 14.08
C GLY A 185 -0.84 -14.90 14.27
N GLY A 186 -2.02 -15.14 13.71
CA GLY A 186 -2.67 -16.46 13.72
C GLY A 186 -1.80 -17.55 13.07
N TYR A 187 -1.17 -17.28 11.93
CA TYR A 187 -0.21 -18.19 11.31
C TYR A 187 0.98 -18.50 12.23
N MET A 188 1.57 -17.48 12.86
CA MET A 188 2.69 -17.66 13.78
C MET A 188 2.30 -18.49 15.00
N CYS A 189 1.15 -18.19 15.62
CA CYS A 189 0.60 -18.96 16.73
C CYS A 189 0.34 -20.42 16.34
N HIS A 190 -0.23 -20.65 15.15
CA HIS A 190 -0.49 -22.00 14.67
C HIS A 190 0.82 -22.80 14.51
N GLN A 191 1.86 -22.19 13.95
CA GLN A 191 3.16 -22.85 13.80
C GLN A 191 3.83 -23.13 15.16
N TYR A 192 3.73 -22.20 16.10
CA TYR A 192 4.30 -22.36 17.44
C TYR A 192 3.59 -23.48 18.23
N ILE A 193 2.26 -23.44 18.29
CA ILE A 193 1.45 -24.35 19.12
C ILE A 193 1.30 -25.72 18.48
N TYR A 194 0.88 -25.79 17.21
CA TYR A 194 0.49 -27.06 16.57
C TYR A 194 1.60 -27.74 15.78
N ARG A 195 2.63 -26.98 15.34
CA ARG A 195 3.78 -27.54 14.62
C ARG A 195 5.04 -27.62 15.48
N ASN A 196 4.96 -27.19 16.75
CA ASN A 196 6.07 -27.12 17.69
C ASN A 196 7.31 -26.41 17.12
N ASP A 197 7.08 -25.44 16.23
CA ASP A 197 8.15 -24.67 15.59
C ASP A 197 8.53 -23.48 16.47
N GLN A 198 9.32 -23.77 17.52
CA GLN A 198 9.81 -22.79 18.49
C GLN A 198 10.59 -21.65 17.83
N GLN A 199 11.15 -21.86 16.63
CA GLN A 199 11.89 -20.83 15.89
C GLN A 199 10.98 -19.68 15.43
N VAL A 200 9.67 -19.86 15.33
CA VAL A 200 8.73 -18.80 14.94
C VAL A 200 8.70 -17.66 15.96
N GLY A 201 8.95 -17.95 17.24
CA GLY A 201 9.05 -16.91 18.28
C GLY A 201 10.40 -16.20 18.31
N VAL A 202 11.42 -16.73 17.63
CA VAL A 202 12.77 -16.15 17.63
C VAL A 202 12.85 -15.04 16.61
N PHE A 203 13.10 -13.81 17.08
CA PHE A 203 13.21 -12.64 16.20
C PHE A 203 14.21 -12.85 15.06
N GLY A 204 13.75 -12.60 13.84
CA GLY A 204 14.53 -12.78 12.62
C GLY A 204 14.59 -14.22 12.06
N ALA A 205 14.02 -15.22 12.73
CA ALA A 205 14.00 -16.59 12.19
C ALA A 205 13.17 -16.73 10.91
N ARG A 206 12.11 -15.90 10.76
CA ARG A 206 11.29 -15.78 9.55
C ARG A 206 11.25 -14.32 9.12
N PRO A 207 12.30 -13.79 8.48
CA PRO A 207 12.49 -12.36 8.29
C PRO A 207 11.32 -11.68 7.59
N VAL A 208 10.78 -12.29 6.54
CA VAL A 208 9.67 -11.68 5.78
C VAL A 208 8.35 -11.69 6.56
N VAL A 209 8.06 -12.78 7.27
CA VAL A 209 6.86 -12.85 8.14
C VAL A 209 6.97 -11.82 9.26
N HIS A 210 8.14 -11.72 9.90
CA HIS A 210 8.41 -10.71 10.93
C HIS A 210 8.38 -9.29 10.36
N HIS A 211 8.82 -9.08 9.12
CA HIS A 211 8.76 -7.79 8.46
C HIS A 211 7.32 -7.26 8.41
N PHE A 212 6.43 -8.04 7.81
CA PHE A 212 5.02 -7.66 7.70
C PHE A 212 4.33 -7.58 9.06
N PHE A 213 4.60 -8.52 9.98
CA PHE A 213 3.98 -8.50 11.31
C PHE A 213 4.37 -7.23 12.09
N LEU A 214 5.66 -6.95 12.19
CA LEU A 214 6.16 -5.77 12.91
C LEU A 214 5.68 -4.48 12.25
N GLY A 215 5.66 -4.45 10.92
CA GLY A 215 5.12 -3.33 10.15
C GLY A 215 3.64 -3.07 10.47
N CYS A 216 2.81 -4.12 10.53
CA CYS A 216 1.41 -4.00 10.94
C CYS A 216 1.27 -3.53 12.39
N VAL A 217 2.12 -4.00 13.31
CA VAL A 217 2.12 -3.56 14.72
C VAL A 217 2.48 -2.07 14.81
N VAL A 218 3.56 -1.65 14.15
CA VAL A 218 3.97 -0.23 14.11
C VAL A 218 2.86 0.63 13.52
N GLY A 219 2.28 0.22 12.39
CA GLY A 219 1.17 0.92 11.76
C GLY A 219 -0.04 1.05 12.69
N LEU A 220 -0.44 -0.04 13.35
CA LEU A 220 -1.55 -0.05 14.30
C LEU A 220 -1.31 0.92 15.47
N VAL A 221 -0.13 0.87 16.09
CA VAL A 221 0.22 1.76 17.21
C VAL A 221 0.13 3.22 16.79
N LEU A 222 0.68 3.58 15.63
CA LEU A 222 0.63 4.95 15.14
C LEU A 222 -0.80 5.42 14.81
N ILE A 223 -1.62 4.55 14.23
CA ILE A 223 -3.04 4.84 13.96
C ILE A 223 -3.80 5.08 15.27
N LEU A 224 -3.57 4.25 16.29
CA LEU A 224 -4.20 4.42 17.60
C LEU A 224 -3.76 5.71 18.31
N ILE A 225 -2.46 6.04 18.25
CA ILE A 225 -1.93 7.31 18.77
C ILE A 225 -2.62 8.48 18.08
N TRP A 226 -2.75 8.45 16.75
CA TRP A 226 -3.43 9.50 16.00
C TRP A 226 -4.89 9.66 16.42
N ILE A 227 -5.65 8.56 16.50
CA ILE A 227 -7.06 8.58 16.93
C ILE A 227 -7.19 9.19 18.34
N ALA A 228 -6.28 8.82 19.25
CA ALA A 228 -6.27 9.37 20.61
C ALA A 228 -5.98 10.88 20.62
N LEU A 229 -4.99 11.33 19.85
CA LEU A 229 -4.62 12.74 19.74
C LEU A 229 -5.73 13.61 19.12
N GLN A 230 -6.51 13.05 18.19
CA GLN A 230 -7.61 13.75 17.52
C GLN A 230 -8.95 13.68 18.28
N GLY A 231 -9.01 12.95 19.40
CA GLY A 231 -10.22 12.78 20.20
C GLY A 231 -11.29 11.91 19.52
N GLY A 232 -10.90 11.02 18.60
CA GLY A 232 -11.81 10.12 17.89
C GLY A 232 -11.46 9.92 16.42
N PHE A 233 -12.42 9.35 15.66
CA PHE A 233 -12.29 9.16 14.23
C PHE A 233 -12.57 10.45 13.48
N LYS A 234 -11.54 11.28 13.31
CA LYS A 234 -11.60 12.47 12.45
C LYS A 234 -10.85 12.23 11.16
N THR A 235 -11.48 12.59 10.05
CA THR A 235 -10.80 12.65 8.75
C THR A 235 -9.97 13.93 8.65
N ARG A 236 -8.99 14.00 7.72
CA ARG A 236 -8.21 15.23 7.48
C ARG A 236 -9.08 16.46 7.17
N SER A 237 -10.27 16.26 6.61
CA SER A 237 -11.23 17.35 6.39
C SER A 237 -11.87 17.89 7.67
N GLU A 238 -11.73 17.19 8.80
CA GLU A 238 -12.38 17.48 10.09
C GLU A 238 -11.39 17.71 11.26
N ALA A 239 -10.09 17.47 11.02
CA ALA A 239 -8.99 17.62 11.98
C ALA A 239 -8.26 18.95 11.77
#